data_AF-A0A926MWN3-F1
#
_entry.id   AF-A0A926MWN3-F1
#
_cell.length_a   1.000
_cell.length_b   1.000
_cell.length_c   1.000
_cell.angle_alpha   90.00
_cell.angle_beta   90.00
_cell.angle_gamma   90.00
#
_symmetry.space_group_name_H-M   'P 1'
#
loop_
_entity.id
_entity.type
_entity.pdbx_description
1 polymer ?
#
loop_
_entity_poly.entity_id
_entity_poly.type
_entity_poly.pdbx_seq_one_letter_code
_entity_poly.pdbx_strand_id
1 'polypeptide(L)'
;MEIVTTIAPIVLALIMLGLGLGLSIKDFTRILRTPKDFIVGFLSQLILLPMVALIIALTLDLPSAIAVGLMIIAAAPGGVTSNVLTKFANGDVALSISLTAVTSLICIITIPIIVISSASIL
;
A
#
# COMPACT_ATOMS: atom_id res chain seq x y z
N MET A 1 3.82 -14.02 -21.75
CA MET A 1 4.36 -13.41 -20.51
C MET A 1 5.10 -12.10 -20.80
N GLU A 2 5.81 -11.96 -21.93
CA GLU A 2 6.50 -10.70 -22.30
C GLU A 2 5.59 -9.46 -22.34
N ILE A 3 4.36 -9.58 -22.85
CA ILE A 3 3.37 -8.49 -22.86
C ILE A 3 3.14 -7.96 -21.43
N VAL A 4 3.03 -8.84 -20.43
CA VAL A 4 2.80 -8.45 -19.03
C VAL A 4 4.05 -7.77 -18.46
N THR A 5 5.25 -8.32 -18.69
CA THR A 5 6.48 -7.74 -18.14
C THR A 5 6.87 -6.40 -18.78
N THR A 6 6.50 -6.16 -20.03
CA THR A 6 6.87 -4.93 -20.75
C THR A 6 5.78 -3.85 -20.67
N ILE A 7 4.50 -4.24 -20.74
CA ILE A 7 3.38 -3.28 -20.80
C ILE A 7 2.83 -2.99 -19.39
N ALA A 8 2.81 -3.96 -18.47
CA ALA A 8 2.24 -3.71 -17.14
C ALA A 8 2.96 -2.60 -16.36
N PRO A 9 4.30 -2.44 -16.40
CA PRO A 9 4.97 -1.31 -15.74
C PRO A 9 4.55 0.03 -16.35
N ILE A 10 4.39 0.11 -17.67
CA ILE A 10 3.96 1.33 -18.37
C ILE A 10 2.52 1.68 -17.98
N VAL A 11 1.62 0.70 -17.98
CA VAL A 11 0.22 0.88 -17.57
C VAL A 11 0.15 1.30 -16.10
N LEU A 12 0.93 0.66 -15.22
CA LEU A 12 1.00 1.03 -13.81
C LEU A 12 1.52 2.46 -13.62
N ALA A 13 2.54 2.86 -14.38
CA ALA A 13 3.05 4.22 -14.37
C ALA A 13 1.98 5.24 -14.79
N LEU A 14 1.20 4.94 -15.84
CA LEU A 14 0.10 5.81 -16.28
C LEU A 14 -1.03 5.89 -15.25
N ILE A 15 -1.38 4.77 -14.59
CA ILE A 15 -2.37 4.75 -13.51
C ILE A 15 -1.90 5.61 -12.32
N MET A 16 -0.64 5.45 -11.90
CA MET A 16 -0.06 6.23 -10.81
C MET A 16 0.08 7.72 -11.15
N LEU A 17 0.39 8.05 -12.41
CA LEU A 17 0.36 9.42 -12.91
C LEU A 17 -1.05 10.01 -12.87
N GLY A 18 -2.06 9.27 -13.33
CA GLY A 18 -3.46 9.68 -13.27
C GLY A 18 -3.95 9.91 -11.83
N LEU A 19 -3.54 9.06 -10.90
CA LEU A 19 -3.76 9.25 -9.47
C LEU A 19 -3.13 10.57 -9.00
N GLY A 20 -1.85 10.79 -9.32
CA GLY A 20 -1.12 12.00 -8.94
C GLY A 20 -1.75 13.29 -9.48
N LEU A 21 -2.20 13.30 -10.73
CA LEU A 21 -2.89 14.44 -11.35
C LEU A 21 -4.25 14.75 -10.71
N GLY A 22 -4.88 13.76 -10.07
CA GLY A 22 -6.12 13.92 -9.32
C GLY A 22 -5.94 14.45 -7.89
N LEU A 23 -4.70 14.53 -7.38
CA LEU A 23 -4.42 15.00 -6.02
C LEU A 23 -4.42 16.54 -5.93
N SER A 24 -4.98 17.06 -4.85
CA SER A 24 -4.96 18.46 -4.49
C SER A 24 -4.14 18.70 -3.21
N ILE A 25 -3.57 19.90 -3.06
CA ILE A 25 -2.96 20.35 -1.80
C ILE A 25 -3.93 20.25 -0.61
N LYS A 26 -5.24 20.35 -0.88
CA LYS A 26 -6.30 20.16 0.12
C LYS A 26 -6.31 18.76 0.74
N ASP A 27 -5.91 17.74 -0.01
CA ASP A 27 -5.89 16.35 0.46
C ASP A 27 -4.76 16.13 1.47
N PHE A 28 -3.63 16.82 1.29
CA PHE A 28 -2.49 16.76 2.23
C PHE A 28 -2.73 17.59 3.49
N THR A 29 -3.32 18.78 3.35
CA THR A 29 -3.67 19.63 4.51
C THR A 29 -4.76 19.03 5.38
N ARG A 30 -5.56 18.08 4.86
CA ARG A 30 -6.56 17.32 5.63
C ARG A 30 -5.94 16.44 6.70
N ILE A 31 -4.76 15.87 6.44
CA ILE A 31 -4.01 15.04 7.39
C ILE A 31 -3.77 15.80 8.71
N LEU A 32 -3.52 17.11 8.60
CA LEU A 32 -3.32 17.98 9.76
C LEU A 32 -4.61 18.25 10.56
N ARG A 33 -5.79 18.04 9.95
CA ARG A 33 -7.10 18.22 10.60
C ARG A 33 -7.57 16.98 11.35
N THR A 34 -7.28 15.79 10.84
CA THR A 34 -7.65 14.50 11.46
C THR A 34 -6.43 13.59 11.64
N PRO A 35 -5.41 14.02 12.41
CA PRO A 35 -4.12 13.32 12.50
C PRO A 35 -4.25 11.94 13.16
N LYS A 36 -5.18 11.77 14.09
CA LYS A 36 -5.39 10.48 14.78
C LYS A 36 -5.81 9.38 13.82
N ASP A 37 -6.83 9.64 13.01
CA ASP A 37 -7.39 8.67 12.06
C ASP A 37 -6.36 8.31 10.99
N PHE A 38 -5.61 9.32 10.52
CA PHE A 38 -4.52 9.12 9.58
C PHE A 38 -3.41 8.24 10.18
N ILE A 39 -2.93 8.52 11.40
CA ILE A 39 -1.87 7.73 12.04
C ILE A 39 -2.31 6.28 12.22
N VAL A 40 -3.56 6.05 12.65
CA VAL A 40 -4.10 4.70 12.83
C VAL A 40 -4.11 3.96 11.49
N GLY A 41 -4.63 4.57 10.42
CA GLY A 41 -4.64 3.96 9.08
C GLY A 41 -3.23 3.70 8.55
N PHE A 42 -2.31 4.65 8.77
CA PHE A 42 -0.93 4.59 8.31
C PHE A 42 -0.15 3.45 9.00
N LEU A 43 -0.23 3.34 10.33
CA LEU A 43 0.39 2.26 11.07
C LEU A 43 -0.25 0.90 10.76
N SER A 44 -1.56 0.88 10.50
CA SER A 44 -2.24 -0.35 10.07
C SER A 44 -1.72 -0.84 8.72
N GLN A 45 -1.51 0.06 7.76
CA GLN A 45 -0.97 -0.31 6.45
C GLN A 45 0.51 -0.73 6.53
N LEU A 46 1.35 0.02 7.26
CA LEU A 46 2.79 -0.22 7.26
C LEU A 46 3.27 -1.30 8.21
N ILE A 47 2.53 -1.59 9.28
CA ILE A 47 2.98 -2.51 10.33
C ILE A 47 2.00 -3.66 10.47
N LEU A 48 0.72 -3.38 10.73
CA LEU A 48 -0.26 -4.42 11.03
C LEU A 48 -0.44 -5.37 9.84
N LEU A 49 -0.62 -4.84 8.63
CA LEU A 49 -0.82 -5.65 7.43
C LEU A 49 0.38 -6.56 7.11
N PRO A 50 1.64 -6.07 7.08
CA PRO A 50 2.81 -6.93 6.95
C PRO A 50 2.97 -7.96 8.08
N MET A 51 2.64 -7.60 9.33
CA MET A 51 2.69 -8.56 10.44
C MET A 51 1.68 -9.71 10.23
N VAL A 52 0.46 -9.39 9.79
CA VAL A 52 -0.54 -10.41 9.48
C VAL A 52 -0.06 -11.30 8.34
N ALA A 53 0.53 -10.73 7.29
CA ALA A 53 1.09 -11.48 6.17
C ALA A 53 2.23 -12.42 6.61
N LEU A 54 3.13 -11.96 7.47
CA LEU A 54 4.21 -12.77 8.02
C LEU A 54 3.67 -13.93 8.87
N ILE A 55 2.67 -13.69 9.72
CA ILE A 55 2.01 -14.74 10.50
C ILE A 55 1.39 -15.79 9.57
N ILE A 56 0.69 -15.37 8.52
CA ILE A 56 0.11 -16.28 7.53
C ILE A 56 1.22 -17.12 6.86
N ALA A 57 2.33 -16.49 6.45
CA ALA A 57 3.42 -17.18 5.80
C ALA A 57 4.05 -18.27 6.69
N LEU A 58 4.28 -17.96 7.96
CA LEU A 58 4.88 -18.88 8.94
C LEU A 58 3.91 -19.98 9.37
N THR A 59 2.63 -19.65 9.58
CA THR A 59 1.63 -20.64 10.04
C THR A 59 1.24 -21.64 8.96
N LEU A 60 1.32 -21.25 7.70
CA LEU A 60 1.03 -22.12 6.55
C LEU A 60 2.28 -22.78 5.96
N ASP A 61 3.47 -22.55 6.53
CA ASP A 61 4.76 -23.06 6.06
C ASP A 61 4.94 -22.83 4.54
N LEU A 62 4.74 -21.58 4.11
CA LEU A 62 4.77 -21.25 2.70
C LEU A 62 6.19 -21.41 2.13
N PRO A 63 6.34 -21.94 0.90
CA PRO A 63 7.61 -21.91 0.19
C PRO A 63 8.17 -20.49 0.15
N SER A 64 9.48 -20.35 0.37
CA SER A 64 10.18 -19.06 0.49
C SER A 64 9.85 -18.08 -0.64
N ALA A 65 9.76 -18.54 -1.89
CA ALA A 65 9.38 -17.70 -3.03
C ALA A 65 7.96 -17.11 -2.91
N ILE A 66 7.00 -17.90 -2.40
CA ILE A 66 5.60 -17.45 -2.21
C ILE A 66 5.51 -16.52 -1.01
N ALA A 67 6.22 -16.83 0.07
CA ALA A 67 6.26 -16.00 1.27
C ALA A 67 6.82 -14.60 0.98
N VAL A 68 7.93 -14.51 0.24
CA VAL A 68 8.49 -13.22 -0.19
C VAL A 68 7.51 -12.46 -1.11
N GLY A 69 6.85 -13.15 -2.03
CA GLY A 69 5.80 -12.56 -2.87
C GLY A 69 4.64 -11.99 -2.05
N LEU A 70 4.19 -12.72 -1.03
CA LEU A 70 3.16 -12.25 -0.09
C LEU A 70 3.61 -11.00 0.67
N MET A 71 4.85 -10.97 1.16
CA MET A 71 5.39 -9.81 1.86
C MET A 71 5.52 -8.58 0.96
N ILE A 72 5.91 -8.75 -0.31
CA ILE A 72 5.94 -7.65 -1.29
C ILE A 72 4.54 -7.06 -1.48
N ILE A 73 3.51 -7.92 -1.60
CA ILE A 73 2.12 -7.47 -1.75
C ILE A 73 1.65 -6.74 -0.48
N ALA A 74 1.95 -7.28 0.70
CA ALA A 74 1.53 -6.71 1.98
C ALA A 74 2.22 -5.37 2.29
N ALA A 75 3.48 -5.20 1.87
CA ALA A 75 4.24 -3.96 2.04
C ALA A 75 3.87 -2.88 1.01
N ALA A 76 3.22 -3.25 -0.09
CA ALA A 76 2.82 -2.31 -1.13
C ALA A 76 1.73 -1.34 -0.61
N PRO A 77 1.71 -0.09 -1.11
CA PRO A 77 0.67 0.87 -0.75
C PRO A 77 -0.70 0.42 -1.29
N GLY A 78 -1.77 0.95 -0.70
CA GLY A 78 -3.12 0.76 -1.21
C GLY A 78 -3.27 1.29 -2.65
N GLY A 79 -4.19 0.71 -3.42
CA GLY A 79 -4.49 1.14 -4.79
C GLY A 79 -5.72 2.05 -4.88
N VAL A 80 -5.90 2.75 -6.01
CA VAL A 80 -7.05 3.66 -6.25
C VAL A 80 -8.42 3.04 -6.04
N THR A 81 -8.54 1.72 -6.23
CA THR A 81 -9.77 0.96 -6.00
C THR A 81 -10.24 1.08 -4.55
N SER A 82 -9.34 1.22 -3.58
CA SER A 82 -9.70 1.42 -2.16
C SER A 82 -10.51 2.71 -1.98
N ASN A 83 -10.19 3.78 -2.70
CA ASN A 83 -10.91 5.06 -2.61
C ASN A 83 -12.37 4.92 -3.08
N VAL A 84 -12.59 4.14 -4.14
CA VAL A 84 -13.94 3.84 -4.67
C VAL A 84 -14.71 2.96 -3.68
N LEU A 85 -14.07 1.93 -3.12
CA LEU A 85 -14.68 1.05 -2.13
C LEU A 85 -15.04 1.81 -0.85
N THR A 86 -14.16 2.70 -0.37
CA THR A 86 -14.43 3.59 0.77
C THR A 86 -15.67 4.44 0.51
N LYS A 87 -15.83 4.99 -0.71
CA LYS A 87 -17.02 5.76 -1.08
C LYS A 87 -18.30 4.92 -1.02
N PHE A 88 -18.27 3.69 -1.56
CA PHE A 88 -19.43 2.79 -1.51
C PHE A 88 -19.77 2.32 -0.10
N ALA A 89 -18.78 2.22 0.78
CA ALA A 89 -18.96 1.92 2.19
C ALA A 89 -19.41 3.12 3.03
N ASN A 90 -19.70 4.29 2.43
CA ASN A 90 -19.96 5.55 3.12
C ASN A 90 -18.84 5.97 4.10
N GLY A 91 -17.60 5.58 3.81
CA GLY A 91 -16.42 5.96 4.58
C GLY A 91 -15.84 7.32 4.19
N ASP A 92 -14.79 7.73 4.90
CA ASP A 92 -14.07 8.98 4.60
C ASP A 92 -13.14 8.79 3.39
N VAL A 93 -13.66 9.15 2.22
CA VAL A 93 -12.91 9.09 0.95
C VAL A 93 -11.68 10.00 0.98
N ALA A 94 -11.76 11.15 1.65
CA ALA A 94 -10.63 12.07 1.74
C ALA A 94 -9.49 11.44 2.54
N LEU A 95 -9.79 10.80 3.68
CA LEU A 95 -8.81 10.05 4.46
C LEU A 95 -8.16 8.92 3.65
N SER A 96 -8.96 8.16 2.89
CA SER A 96 -8.47 7.09 2.01
C SER A 96 -7.49 7.61 0.95
N ILE A 97 -7.81 8.73 0.30
CA ILE A 97 -6.95 9.38 -0.69
C ILE A 97 -5.64 9.84 -0.03
N SER A 98 -5.72 10.53 1.12
CA SER A 98 -4.54 11.01 1.84
C SER A 98 -3.63 9.87 2.27
N LEU A 99 -4.18 8.77 2.80
CA LEU A 99 -3.43 7.57 3.18
C LEU A 99 -2.74 6.95 1.96
N THR A 100 -3.48 6.79 0.86
CA THR A 100 -2.95 6.22 -0.39
C THR A 100 -1.81 7.08 -0.94
N ALA A 101 -1.99 8.40 -1.00
CA ALA A 101 -0.98 9.32 -1.50
C ALA A 101 0.30 9.28 -0.66
N VAL A 102 0.20 9.37 0.67
CA VAL A 102 1.37 9.37 1.56
C VAL A 102 2.08 8.02 1.57
N THR A 103 1.34 6.92 1.67
CA THR A 103 1.94 5.57 1.64
C THR A 103 2.60 5.28 0.31
N SER A 104 2.06 5.78 -0.81
CA SER A 104 2.69 5.64 -2.14
C SER A 104 4.00 6.39 -2.27
N LEU A 105 4.16 7.54 -1.61
CA LEU A 105 5.43 8.26 -1.59
C LEU A 105 6.48 7.57 -0.71
N ILE A 106 6.05 7.08 0.46
CA ILE A 106 6.95 6.48 1.45
C ILE A 106 7.33 5.04 1.07
N CYS A 107 6.55 4.37 0.21
CA CYS A 107 6.76 2.96 -0.15
C CYS A 107 8.14 2.67 -0.77
N ILE A 108 8.74 3.65 -1.44
CA ILE A 108 10.09 3.57 -2.00
C ILE A 108 11.11 3.13 -0.92
N ILE A 109 10.89 3.58 0.31
CA ILE A 109 11.75 3.29 1.46
C ILE A 109 11.17 2.13 2.28
N THR A 110 9.86 2.10 2.52
CA THR A 110 9.28 1.10 3.44
C THR A 110 9.22 -0.30 2.85
N ILE A 111 8.98 -0.46 1.54
CA ILE A 111 8.91 -1.79 0.92
C ILE A 111 10.24 -2.54 1.09
N PRO A 112 11.41 -1.99 0.69
CA PRO A 112 12.69 -2.68 0.91
C PRO A 112 12.92 -3.05 2.37
N ILE A 113 12.63 -2.13 3.30
CA ILE A 113 12.84 -2.36 4.73
C ILE A 113 11.98 -3.53 5.23
N ILE A 114 10.68 -3.55 4.91
CA ILE A 114 9.76 -4.59 5.35
C ILE A 114 10.13 -5.95 4.75
N VAL A 115 10.43 -6.00 3.44
CA VAL A 115 10.74 -7.25 2.74
C VAL A 115 12.09 -7.81 3.19
N ILE A 116 13.13 -6.99 3.31
CA ILE A 116 14.46 -7.45 3.76
C ILE A 116 14.39 -7.92 5.22
N SER A 117 13.67 -7.19 6.08
CA SER A 117 13.53 -7.56 7.50
C SER A 117 12.72 -8.84 7.70
N SER A 118 11.75 -9.12 6.83
CA SER A 118 10.96 -10.36 6.90
C SER A 118 11.66 -11.56 6.25
N ALA A 119 12.50 -11.34 5.24
CA ALA A 119 13.24 -12.40 4.55
C ALA A 119 14.25 -13.15 5.44
N SER A 120 14.65 -12.59 6.59
CA SER A 120 15.49 -13.30 7.57
C SER A 120 14.69 -14.23 8.50
N ILE A 121 13.36 -14.05 8.53
CA ILE A 121 12.43 -14.78 9.42
C ILE A 121 11.70 -15.88 8.64
N LEU A 122 11.42 -15.63 7.36
CA LEU A 122 10.83 -16.56 6.39
C LEU A 122 11.82 -17.64 5.95
#